data_AF-A0A1Q4XQN7-F1
#
_entry.id   AF-A0A1Q4XQN7-F1
#
_cell.length_a   1.000
_cell.length_b   1.000
_cell.length_c   1.000
_cell.angle_alpha   90.00
_cell.angle_beta   90.00
_cell.angle_gamma   90.00
#
_symmetry.space_group_name_H-M   'P 1'
#
loop_
_entity.id
_entity.type
_entity.pdbx_description
1 polymer ?
#
loop_
_entity_poly.entity_id
_entity_poly.type
_entity_poly.pdbx_seq_one_letter_code
_entity_poly.pdbx_strand_id
1 'polypeptide(L)'
;MFASVVKEDGKHSSARCWMCGTSVDGRWALDDRTGLLTWRSWQDAATQALARMSGPRQGALLFIDLNRFKVINDRYGHLAGDMVLAAVADVLRSATRHGDLIGRYGGDEFVVLLTRCGVTDAREVAQRIARGIRELVVAVTTVNGVAAAHVAGLSASIGVALTDAAPVLGELVLAADAALLASKEDGGQAEACAVGSRRGDDR
;
A
#
# COMPACT_ATOMS: atom_id res chain seq x y z
N MET A 1 -12.75 0.95 -20.31
CA MET A 1 -12.03 0.38 -21.47
C MET A 1 -10.56 0.66 -21.22
N PHE A 2 -9.72 -0.35 -20.94
CA PHE A 2 -8.27 -0.38 -21.24
C PHE A 2 -7.64 -1.65 -20.65
N ALA A 3 -7.66 -2.70 -21.47
CA ALA A 3 -6.54 -3.62 -21.66
C ALA A 3 -6.70 -4.12 -23.09
N SER A 4 -6.22 -3.32 -24.06
CA SER A 4 -6.14 -3.80 -25.44
C SER A 4 -4.88 -4.66 -25.51
N VAL A 5 -5.07 -5.98 -25.46
CA VAL A 5 -4.00 -6.96 -25.68
C VAL A 5 -3.72 -6.95 -27.18
N VAL A 6 -2.63 -6.29 -27.59
CA VAL A 6 -2.06 -6.51 -28.91
C VAL A 6 -1.52 -7.94 -28.92
N LYS A 7 -2.15 -8.82 -29.70
CA LYS A 7 -1.61 -10.14 -30.00
C LYS A 7 -0.56 -9.99 -31.08
N GLU A 8 0.71 -10.06 -30.70
CA GLU A 8 1.78 -10.44 -31.61
C GLU A 8 2.38 -11.76 -31.13
N ASP A 9 2.23 -12.76 -32.01
CA ASP A 9 2.98 -14.00 -32.17
C ASP A 9 3.89 -14.50 -31.03
N GLY A 10 3.42 -15.57 -30.37
CA GLY A 10 4.26 -16.73 -30.04
C GLY A 10 5.34 -16.61 -28.96
N LYS A 11 5.49 -15.47 -28.27
CA LYS A 11 6.38 -15.36 -27.09
C LYS A 11 5.56 -14.97 -25.87
N HIS A 12 5.59 -15.77 -24.80
CA HIS A 12 5.06 -15.38 -23.51
C HIS A 12 5.85 -14.19 -22.97
N SER A 13 5.42 -12.96 -23.29
CA SER A 13 5.95 -11.76 -22.65
C SER A 13 5.46 -11.75 -21.21
N SER A 14 6.36 -11.87 -20.24
CA SER A 14 6.01 -11.63 -18.84
C SER A 14 5.40 -10.23 -18.72
N ALA A 15 4.19 -10.13 -18.18
CA ALA A 15 3.65 -8.82 -17.83
C ALA A 15 4.60 -8.22 -16.78
N ARG A 16 5.00 -6.97 -16.97
CA ARG A 16 5.86 -6.27 -16.02
C ARG A 16 4.99 -5.42 -15.12
N CYS A 17 5.22 -5.51 -13.81
CA CYS A 17 4.55 -4.66 -12.84
C CYS A 17 4.86 -3.19 -13.19
N TRP A 18 3.82 -2.38 -13.42
CA TRP A 18 4.00 -0.97 -13.74
C TRP A 18 4.63 -0.16 -12.59
N MET A 19 4.51 -0.61 -11.34
CA MET A 19 5.13 0.04 -10.17
C MET A 19 6.64 -0.21 -10.06
N CYS A 20 7.08 -1.45 -10.26
CA CYS A 20 8.46 -1.87 -9.94
C CYS A 20 9.25 -2.46 -11.11
N GLY A 21 8.61 -2.65 -12.27
CA GLY A 21 9.22 -3.21 -13.47
C GLY A 21 9.55 -4.70 -13.39
N THR A 22 9.27 -5.37 -12.26
CA THR A 22 9.47 -6.81 -12.05
C THR A 22 8.49 -7.62 -12.91
N SER A 23 8.98 -8.71 -13.51
CA SER A 23 8.13 -9.71 -14.17
C SER A 23 7.13 -10.27 -13.15
N VAL A 24 5.83 -10.06 -13.38
CA VAL A 24 4.76 -10.67 -12.59
C VAL A 24 4.32 -11.96 -13.27
N ASP A 25 4.91 -13.07 -12.85
CA ASP A 25 4.58 -14.38 -13.41
C ASP A 25 3.28 -14.89 -12.79
N GLY A 26 2.16 -14.57 -13.45
CA GLY A 26 0.85 -15.18 -13.21
C GLY A 26 -0.18 -14.27 -12.53
N ARG A 27 -1.46 -14.65 -12.70
CA ARG A 27 -2.64 -13.93 -12.21
C ARG A 27 -2.71 -13.72 -10.68
N TRP A 28 -1.84 -14.37 -9.91
CA TRP A 28 -1.81 -14.32 -8.44
C TRP A 28 -0.94 -13.19 -7.87
N ALA A 29 -0.20 -12.48 -8.73
CA ALA A 29 0.69 -11.40 -8.30
C ALA A 29 -0.06 -10.12 -7.93
N LEU A 30 -1.27 -9.95 -8.46
CA LEU A 30 -2.13 -8.79 -8.23
C LEU A 30 -3.40 -9.21 -7.49
N ASP A 31 -3.82 -8.35 -6.57
CA ASP A 31 -5.11 -8.45 -5.91
C ASP A 31 -6.24 -8.13 -6.89
N ASP A 32 -7.27 -8.98 -6.92
CA ASP A 32 -8.35 -8.92 -7.92
C ASP A 32 -9.28 -7.71 -7.72
N ARG A 33 -9.36 -7.17 -6.50
CA ARG A 33 -10.23 -6.02 -6.16
C ARG A 33 -9.56 -4.68 -6.41
N THR A 34 -8.27 -4.60 -6.12
CA THR A 34 -7.53 -3.33 -6.11
C THR A 34 -6.56 -3.19 -7.27
N GLY A 35 -6.13 -4.30 -7.87
CA GLY A 35 -5.05 -4.33 -8.87
C GLY A 35 -3.67 -3.95 -8.30
N LEU A 36 -3.53 -3.93 -6.98
CA LEU A 36 -2.25 -3.75 -6.28
C LEU A 36 -1.52 -5.09 -6.15
N LEU A 37 -0.25 -5.07 -5.73
CA LEU A 37 0.46 -6.31 -5.44
C LEU A 37 -0.22 -7.06 -4.29
N THR A 38 -0.34 -8.38 -4.40
CA THR A 38 -0.69 -9.21 -3.24
C THR A 38 0.43 -9.16 -2.21
N TRP A 39 0.13 -9.44 -0.94
CA TRP A 39 1.15 -9.45 0.12
C TRP A 39 2.40 -10.26 -0.23
N ARG A 40 2.23 -11.45 -0.84
CA ARG A 40 3.36 -12.29 -1.26
C ARG A 40 4.22 -11.59 -2.32
N SER A 41 3.61 -11.10 -3.40
CA SER A 41 4.36 -10.45 -4.48
C SER A 41 4.95 -9.10 -4.06
N TRP A 42 4.28 -8.39 -3.15
CA TRP A 42 4.82 -7.17 -2.56
C TRP A 42 6.05 -7.46 -1.71
N GLN A 43 6.05 -8.51 -0.88
CA GLN A 43 7.22 -8.90 -0.08
C GLN A 43 8.43 -9.24 -0.95
N ASP A 44 8.22 -10.00 -2.02
CA ASP A 44 9.30 -10.37 -2.95
C ASP A 44 9.90 -9.11 -3.59
N ALA A 45 9.05 -8.18 -4.05
CA ALA A 45 9.48 -6.92 -4.63
C ALA A 45 10.16 -6.00 -3.60
N ALA A 46 9.62 -5.92 -2.38
CA ALA A 46 10.14 -5.10 -1.30
C ALA A 46 11.52 -5.59 -0.84
N THR A 47 11.69 -6.89 -0.69
CA THR A 47 12.98 -7.51 -0.35
C THR A 47 14.04 -7.16 -1.40
N GLN A 48 13.70 -7.26 -2.69
CA GLN A 48 14.60 -6.88 -3.78
C GLN A 48 14.89 -5.37 -3.81
N ALA A 49 13.88 -4.53 -3.54
CA ALA A 49 14.05 -3.08 -3.50
C ALA A 49 14.97 -2.66 -2.36
N LEU A 50 14.74 -3.19 -1.15
CA LEU A 50 15.56 -2.95 0.04
C LEU A 50 17.01 -3.41 -0.16
N ALA A 51 17.23 -4.59 -0.75
CA ALA A 51 18.58 -5.08 -1.05
C ALA A 51 19.36 -4.19 -2.04
N ARG A 52 18.66 -3.40 -2.87
CA ARG A 52 19.25 -2.44 -3.80
C ARG A 52 19.45 -1.05 -3.17
N MET A 53 18.85 -0.77 -2.01
CA MET A 53 19.04 0.51 -1.33
C MET A 53 20.44 0.56 -0.72
N SER A 54 21.25 1.49 -1.21
CA SER A 54 22.58 1.79 -0.67
C SER A 54 22.77 3.31 -0.63
N GLY A 55 23.36 3.82 0.45
CA GLY A 55 23.64 5.25 0.64
C GLY A 55 22.68 5.99 1.60
N PRO A 56 22.89 7.31 1.78
CA PRO A 56 22.13 8.13 2.73
C PRO A 56 20.69 8.44 2.26
N ARG A 57 19.74 8.53 3.20
CA ARG A 57 18.26 8.64 3.02
C ARG A 57 17.60 7.34 2.56
N GLN A 58 17.58 6.36 3.45
CA GLN A 58 16.92 5.07 3.22
C GLN A 58 15.43 5.17 3.49
N GLY A 59 14.71 4.28 2.80
CA GLY A 59 13.28 4.38 2.56
C GLY A 59 12.40 4.37 3.80
N ALA A 60 11.10 4.43 3.54
CA ALA A 60 10.08 4.33 4.57
C ALA A 60 9.04 3.30 4.18
N LEU A 61 8.56 2.55 5.16
CA LEU A 61 7.37 1.74 5.03
C LEU A 61 6.21 2.47 5.67
N LEU A 62 5.12 2.63 4.91
CA LEU A 62 3.83 3.06 5.43
C LEU A 62 2.95 1.82 5.56
N PHE A 63 2.36 1.63 6.73
CA PHE A 63 1.32 0.65 6.98
C PHE A 63 0.01 1.40 7.20
N ILE A 64 -1.01 1.09 6.40
CA ILE A 64 -2.24 1.86 6.29
C ILE A 64 -3.42 0.94 6.57
N ASP A 65 -4.35 1.37 7.42
CA ASP A 65 -5.58 0.66 7.76
C ASP A 65 -6.78 1.59 7.63
N LEU A 66 -7.84 1.16 6.96
CA LEU A 66 -9.05 1.95 6.78
C LEU A 66 -9.92 1.92 8.04
N ASN A 67 -10.11 3.09 8.63
CA ASN A 67 -10.89 3.21 9.85
C ASN A 67 -12.37 2.87 9.59
N ARG A 68 -12.92 1.97 10.41
CA ARG A 68 -14.33 1.54 10.38
C ARG A 68 -14.77 0.95 9.03
N PHE A 69 -13.87 0.35 8.26
CA PHE A 69 -14.23 -0.27 6.97
C PHE A 69 -15.32 -1.34 7.08
N LYS A 70 -15.32 -2.11 8.17
CA LYS A 70 -16.40 -3.07 8.45
C LYS A 70 -17.80 -2.44 8.44
N VAL A 71 -17.95 -1.21 8.94
CA VAL A 71 -19.23 -0.48 8.95
C VAL A 71 -19.71 -0.20 7.53
N ILE A 72 -18.79 0.04 6.59
CA ILE A 72 -19.12 0.23 5.17
C ILE A 72 -19.67 -1.08 4.59
N ASN A 73 -19.00 -2.20 4.84
CA ASN A 73 -19.47 -3.51 4.40
C ASN A 73 -20.83 -3.86 5.00
N ASP A 74 -20.99 -3.67 6.30
CA ASP A 74 -22.23 -4.01 7.01
C ASP A 74 -23.41 -3.11 6.53
N ARG A 75 -23.14 -1.85 6.14
CA ARG A 75 -24.16 -0.89 5.71
C ARG A 75 -24.50 -0.96 4.22
N TYR A 76 -23.49 -1.10 3.35
CA TYR A 76 -23.64 -0.98 1.90
C TYR A 76 -23.40 -2.30 1.15
N GLY A 77 -22.88 -3.31 1.83
CA GLY A 77 -22.54 -4.62 1.29
C GLY A 77 -21.08 -4.73 0.85
N HIS A 78 -20.61 -5.98 0.74
CA HIS A 78 -19.23 -6.28 0.35
C HIS A 78 -18.83 -5.73 -1.03
N LEU A 79 -19.76 -5.70 -1.99
CA LEU A 79 -19.48 -5.11 -3.32
C LEU A 79 -19.17 -3.61 -3.21
N ALA A 80 -19.84 -2.88 -2.33
CA ALA A 80 -19.53 -1.48 -2.06
C ALA A 80 -18.16 -1.34 -1.38
N GLY A 81 -17.82 -2.26 -0.47
CA GLY A 81 -16.48 -2.35 0.13
C GLY A 81 -15.39 -2.54 -0.92
N ASP A 82 -15.58 -3.46 -1.86
CA ASP A 82 -14.64 -3.71 -2.96
C ASP A 82 -14.42 -2.45 -3.81
N MET A 83 -15.49 -1.70 -4.11
CA MET A 83 -15.40 -0.42 -4.83
C MET A 83 -14.62 0.64 -4.05
N VAL A 84 -14.81 0.70 -2.73
CA VAL A 84 -14.05 1.60 -1.85
C VAL A 84 -12.56 1.22 -1.83
N LEU A 85 -12.25 -0.07 -1.72
CA LEU A 85 -10.85 -0.54 -1.75
C LEU A 85 -10.17 -0.21 -3.07
N ALA A 86 -10.87 -0.37 -4.20
CA ALA A 86 -10.37 0.02 -5.52
C ALA A 86 -10.09 1.54 -5.60
N ALA A 87 -11.00 2.37 -5.09
CA ALA A 87 -10.82 3.82 -5.07
C ALA A 87 -9.64 4.24 -4.17
N VAL A 88 -9.47 3.58 -3.01
CA VAL A 88 -8.32 3.80 -2.13
C VAL A 88 -7.02 3.42 -2.83
N ALA A 89 -6.99 2.30 -3.56
CA ALA A 89 -5.82 1.90 -4.34
C ALA A 89 -5.41 2.97 -5.37
N ASP A 90 -6.37 3.64 -6.01
CA ASP A 90 -6.10 4.75 -6.92
C ASP A 90 -5.54 5.98 -6.20
N VAL A 91 -6.03 6.28 -4.99
CA VAL A 91 -5.42 7.32 -4.13
C VAL A 91 -3.97 6.99 -3.84
N LEU A 92 -3.67 5.76 -3.42
CA LEU A 92 -2.30 5.32 -3.13
C LEU A 92 -1.41 5.50 -4.36
N ARG A 93 -1.85 5.02 -5.53
CA ARG A 93 -1.12 5.21 -6.80
C ARG A 93 -0.82 6.67 -7.08
N SER A 94 -1.82 7.54 -6.97
CA SER A 94 -1.67 8.98 -7.24
C SER A 94 -0.76 9.69 -6.23
N ALA A 95 -0.70 9.18 -5.00
CA ALA A 95 0.09 9.75 -3.93
C ALA A 95 1.55 9.28 -3.93
N THR A 96 1.87 8.19 -4.64
CA THR A 96 3.23 7.62 -4.72
C THR A 96 3.89 7.93 -6.06
N ARG A 97 5.23 7.81 -6.12
CA ARG A 97 5.98 7.97 -7.37
C ARG A 97 6.33 6.63 -8.00
N HIS A 98 6.80 6.67 -9.24
CA HIS A 98 7.34 5.50 -9.91
C HIS A 98 8.56 4.94 -9.13
N GLY A 99 8.58 3.63 -8.91
CA GLY A 99 9.59 2.93 -8.11
C GLY A 99 9.19 2.67 -6.66
N ASP A 100 8.15 3.35 -6.14
CA ASP A 100 7.54 2.96 -4.87
C ASP A 100 6.67 1.70 -5.05
N LEU A 101 6.56 0.90 -4.00
CA LEU A 101 5.82 -0.37 -4.04
C LEU A 101 4.54 -0.28 -3.23
N ILE A 102 3.40 -0.58 -3.84
CA ILE A 102 2.11 -0.59 -3.17
C ILE A 102 1.56 -2.02 -3.16
N GLY A 103 1.17 -2.51 -1.99
CA GLY A 103 0.61 -3.83 -1.81
C GLY A 103 -0.62 -3.79 -0.93
N ARG A 104 -1.51 -4.77 -1.14
CA ARG A 104 -2.61 -5.06 -0.22
C ARG A 104 -2.13 -6.12 0.78
N TYR A 105 -2.05 -5.73 2.04
CA TYR A 105 -1.58 -6.60 3.12
C TYR A 105 -2.68 -7.56 3.57
N GLY A 106 -3.87 -7.01 3.79
CA GLY A 106 -5.03 -7.71 4.35
C GLY A 106 -6.35 -7.24 3.76
N GLY A 107 -7.43 -7.39 4.53
CA GLY A 107 -8.78 -7.04 4.09
C GLY A 107 -8.90 -5.57 3.66
N ASP A 108 -8.54 -4.66 4.56
CA ASP A 108 -8.59 -3.20 4.41
C ASP A 108 -7.26 -2.53 4.73
N GLU A 109 -6.20 -3.35 4.73
CA GLU A 109 -4.85 -2.98 5.09
C GLU A 109 -3.96 -2.91 3.85
N PHE A 110 -3.15 -1.85 3.77
CA PHE A 110 -2.25 -1.58 2.66
C PHE A 110 -0.84 -1.28 3.17
N VAL A 111 0.14 -1.60 2.34
CA VAL A 111 1.55 -1.32 2.59
C VAL A 111 2.14 -0.53 1.43
N VAL A 112 2.93 0.50 1.75
CA VAL A 112 3.66 1.30 0.77
C VAL A 112 5.14 1.37 1.14
N LEU A 113 6.01 0.82 0.31
CA LEU A 113 7.46 1.02 0.44
C LEU A 113 7.86 2.23 -0.41
N LEU A 114 8.20 3.32 0.28
CA LEU A 114 8.80 4.51 -0.32
C LEU A 114 10.31 4.29 -0.43
N THR A 115 10.82 4.38 -1.64
CA THR A 115 12.26 4.25 -1.88
C THR A 115 12.92 5.62 -1.84
N ARG A 116 14.19 5.74 -1.40
CA ARG A 116 14.97 7.00 -1.46
C ARG A 116 14.24 8.21 -0.86
N CYS A 117 13.73 8.09 0.36
CA CYS A 117 12.98 9.14 1.04
C CYS A 117 13.51 9.35 2.45
N GLY A 118 13.45 10.58 2.97
CA GLY A 118 13.67 10.83 4.40
C GLY A 118 12.36 10.87 5.19
N VAL A 119 12.46 11.18 6.49
CA VAL A 119 11.29 11.36 7.36
C VAL A 119 10.30 12.39 6.84
N THR A 120 10.79 13.54 6.36
CA THR A 120 9.94 14.61 5.83
C THR A 120 9.16 14.16 4.60
N ASP A 121 9.83 13.50 3.66
CA ASP A 121 9.20 12.98 2.44
C ASP A 121 8.13 11.92 2.78
N ALA A 122 8.44 11.02 3.73
CA ALA A 122 7.52 9.97 4.18
C ALA A 122 6.26 10.56 4.83
N ARG A 123 6.42 11.57 5.69
CA ARG A 123 5.31 12.33 6.30
C ARG A 123 4.43 12.98 5.24
N GLU A 124 5.02 13.66 4.27
CA GLU A 124 4.27 14.34 3.22
C GLU A 124 3.46 13.35 2.38
N VAL A 125 4.02 12.18 2.06
CA VAL A 125 3.30 11.13 1.34
C VAL A 125 2.17 10.56 2.20
N ALA A 126 2.42 10.26 3.47
CA ALA A 126 1.40 9.78 4.40
C ALA A 126 0.24 10.79 4.51
N GLN A 127 0.53 12.08 4.68
CA GLN A 127 -0.46 13.16 4.74
C GLN A 127 -1.24 13.31 3.44
N ARG A 128 -0.56 13.19 2.29
CA ARG A 128 -1.20 13.20 0.97
C ARG A 128 -2.18 12.03 0.83
N ILE A 129 -1.79 10.82 1.25
CA ILE A 129 -2.65 9.64 1.27
C ILE A 129 -3.87 9.86 2.18
N ALA A 130 -3.64 10.25 3.43
CA ALA A 130 -4.72 10.43 4.40
C ALA A 130 -5.74 11.49 3.95
N ARG A 131 -5.27 12.60 3.37
CA ARG A 131 -6.12 13.62 2.76
C ARG A 131 -6.88 13.08 1.55
N GLY A 132 -6.20 12.41 0.63
CA GLY A 132 -6.83 11.83 -0.55
C GLY A 132 -7.94 10.84 -0.19
N ILE A 133 -7.71 9.98 0.80
CA ILE A 133 -8.73 9.06 1.31
C ILE A 133 -9.90 9.83 1.91
N ARG A 134 -9.64 10.89 2.68
CA ARG A 134 -10.70 11.71 3.30
C ARG A 134 -11.58 12.43 2.27
N GLU A 135 -10.99 12.83 1.16
CA GLU A 135 -11.67 13.54 0.06
C GLU A 135 -12.42 12.58 -0.89
N LEU A 136 -12.24 11.26 -0.76
CA LEU A 136 -12.94 10.29 -1.60
C LEU A 136 -14.46 10.33 -1.37
N VAL A 137 -15.16 10.37 -2.50
CA VAL A 137 -16.60 10.11 -2.60
C VAL A 137 -16.79 8.99 -3.60
N VAL A 138 -17.18 7.82 -3.13
CA VAL A 138 -17.31 6.61 -3.96
C VAL A 138 -18.79 6.36 -4.23
N ALA A 139 -19.20 6.44 -5.49
CA ALA A 139 -20.51 5.98 -5.90
C ALA A 139 -20.56 4.46 -5.84
N VAL A 140 -21.50 3.89 -5.08
CA VAL A 140 -21.62 2.44 -4.86
C VAL A 140 -23.02 1.95 -5.20
N THR A 141 -23.08 0.69 -5.65
CA THR A 141 -24.35 -0.03 -5.80
C THR A 141 -24.60 -0.81 -4.52
N THR A 142 -25.75 -0.58 -3.88
CA THR A 142 -26.10 -1.23 -2.61
C THR A 142 -26.57 -2.67 -2.82
N VAL A 143 -26.50 -3.49 -1.77
CA VAL A 143 -26.93 -4.92 -1.74
C VAL A 143 -28.35 -5.17 -2.24
N ASN A 144 -29.24 -4.18 -2.17
CA ASN A 144 -30.61 -4.33 -2.66
C ASN A 144 -30.75 -4.06 -4.17
N GLY A 145 -29.69 -3.57 -4.84
CA GLY A 145 -29.70 -3.26 -6.28
C GLY A 145 -30.59 -2.07 -6.68
N VAL A 146 -31.24 -1.39 -5.73
CA VAL A 146 -32.29 -0.40 -5.99
C VAL A 146 -31.79 1.06 -5.98
N ALA A 147 -30.69 1.37 -5.29
CA ALA A 147 -30.23 2.76 -5.14
C ALA A 147 -28.71 2.90 -5.25
N ALA A 148 -28.27 3.84 -6.10
CA ALA A 148 -26.92 4.38 -6.08
C ALA A 148 -26.74 5.18 -4.79
N ALA A 149 -25.74 4.82 -3.99
CA ALA A 149 -25.36 5.53 -2.77
C ALA A 149 -23.97 6.13 -2.93
N HIS A 150 -23.62 7.08 -2.07
CA HIS A 150 -22.27 7.62 -2.00
C HIS A 150 -21.67 7.28 -0.63
N VAL A 151 -20.48 6.68 -0.64
CA VAL A 151 -19.66 6.51 0.55
C VAL A 151 -18.68 7.68 0.60
N ALA A 152 -18.71 8.43 1.69
CA ALA A 152 -17.87 9.60 1.93
C ALA A 152 -17.45 9.64 3.40
N GLY A 153 -16.52 10.54 3.74
CA GLY A 153 -16.01 10.67 5.11
C GLY A 153 -15.14 9.48 5.52
N LEU A 154 -14.46 8.86 4.56
CA LEU A 154 -13.48 7.81 4.82
C LEU A 154 -12.30 8.39 5.60
N SER A 155 -11.64 7.56 6.38
CA SER A 155 -10.36 7.91 7.01
C SER A 155 -9.50 6.67 7.13
N ALA A 156 -8.20 6.88 7.34
CA ALA A 156 -7.24 5.81 7.52
C ALA A 156 -6.26 6.21 8.62
N SER A 157 -5.83 5.22 9.39
CA SER A 157 -4.70 5.32 10.31
C SER A 157 -3.44 4.87 9.58
N ILE A 158 -2.32 5.56 9.81
CA ILE A 158 -1.07 5.31 9.09
C ILE A 158 0.09 5.25 10.07
N GLY A 159 0.76 4.10 10.10
CA GLY A 159 2.05 3.91 10.75
C GLY A 159 3.19 4.13 9.76
N VAL A 160 4.19 4.91 10.14
CA VAL A 160 5.39 5.15 9.32
C VAL A 160 6.61 4.54 10.02
N ALA A 161 7.33 3.68 9.32
CA ALA A 161 8.63 3.20 9.76
C ALA A 161 9.73 3.63 8.81
N LEU A 162 10.73 4.34 9.35
CA LEU A 162 11.93 4.71 8.61
C LEU A 162 12.96 3.58 8.70
N THR A 163 13.73 3.41 7.64
CA THR A 163 14.95 2.60 7.70
C THR A 163 16.15 3.45 7.32
N ASP A 164 17.29 3.14 7.93
CA ASP A 164 18.61 3.76 7.73
C ASP A 164 19.70 2.72 7.33
N ALA A 165 19.30 1.52 6.94
CA ALA A 165 20.19 0.42 6.53
C ALA A 165 19.54 -0.42 5.43
N ALA A 166 20.07 -1.61 5.15
CA ALA A 166 19.30 -2.67 4.47
C ALA A 166 18.57 -3.44 5.58
N PRO A 167 17.33 -3.04 5.96
CA PRO A 167 16.63 -3.68 7.06
C PRO A 167 16.17 -5.05 6.61
N VAL A 168 15.99 -5.96 7.57
CA VAL A 168 15.18 -7.14 7.33
C VAL A 168 13.75 -6.66 7.17
N LEU A 169 13.10 -7.00 6.05
CA LEU A 169 11.73 -6.55 5.74
C LEU A 169 10.76 -6.77 6.91
N GLY A 170 10.88 -7.90 7.61
CA GLY A 170 10.07 -8.22 8.78
C GLY A 170 10.20 -7.23 9.94
N GLU A 171 11.41 -6.72 10.21
CA GLU A 171 11.64 -5.70 11.25
C GLU A 171 11.00 -4.36 10.86
N LEU A 172 11.10 -4.01 9.57
CA LEU A 172 10.50 -2.78 9.05
C LEU A 172 8.96 -2.83 9.10
N VAL A 173 8.37 -3.98 8.75
CA VAL A 173 6.92 -4.22 8.85
C VAL A 173 6.46 -4.16 10.31
N LEU A 174 7.18 -4.80 11.23
CA LEU A 174 6.85 -4.79 12.66
C LEU A 174 6.89 -3.37 13.24
N ALA A 175 7.90 -2.56 12.86
CA ALA A 175 7.99 -1.17 13.30
C ALA A 175 6.83 -0.31 12.75
N ALA A 176 6.44 -0.53 11.49
CA ALA A 176 5.35 0.23 10.86
C ALA A 176 3.99 -0.16 11.47
N ASP A 177 3.78 -1.43 11.79
CA ASP A 177 2.58 -1.91 12.48
C ASP A 177 2.46 -1.35 13.92
N ALA A 178 3.56 -1.33 14.67
CA ALA A 178 3.59 -0.70 15.99
C ALA A 178 3.26 0.81 15.92
N ALA A 179 3.78 1.52 14.91
CA ALA A 179 3.42 2.91 14.65
C ALA A 179 1.94 3.05 14.25
N LEU A 180 1.41 2.13 13.45
CA LEU A 180 0.00 2.13 13.05
C LEU A 180 -0.91 1.98 14.28
N LEU A 181 -0.59 1.06 15.18
CA LEU A 181 -1.34 0.86 16.42
C LEU A 181 -1.39 2.15 17.25
N ALA A 182 -0.26 2.84 17.41
CA ALA A 182 -0.22 4.14 18.09
C ALA A 182 -1.10 5.20 17.39
N SER A 183 -1.17 5.18 16.06
CA SER A 183 -2.01 6.11 15.27
C SER A 183 -3.51 5.80 15.30
N LYS A 184 -3.91 4.63 15.81
CA LYS A 184 -5.33 4.30 16.01
C LYS A 184 -5.89 4.94 17.28
N GLU A 185 -5.04 5.25 18.26
CA GLU A 185 -5.45 5.89 19.52
C GLU A 185 -5.84 7.36 19.32
N ASP A 186 -5.24 8.05 18.34
CA ASP A 186 -5.52 9.46 17.99
C ASP A 186 -6.34 9.64 16.70
N GLY A 187 -6.60 8.55 15.96
CA GLY A 187 -7.27 8.57 14.67
C GLY A 187 -6.47 9.27 13.56
N GLY A 188 -5.14 9.32 13.72
CA GLY A 188 -4.20 10.12 12.94
C GLY A 188 -3.04 9.30 12.37
N GLN A 189 -1.83 9.85 12.47
CA GLN A 189 -0.59 9.31 11.90
C GLN A 189 0.45 9.24 13.00
N ALA A 190 1.17 8.12 13.10
CA ALA A 190 2.27 7.98 14.05
C ALA A 190 3.48 7.30 13.40
N GLU A 191 4.63 7.47 14.04
CA GLU A 191 5.92 7.10 13.48
C GLU A 191 6.76 6.28 14.46
N ALA A 192 7.54 5.36 13.92
CA ALA A 192 8.56 4.61 14.63
C ALA A 192 9.83 4.47 13.78
N CYS A 193 10.96 4.19 14.43
CA CYS A 193 12.17 3.80 13.71
C CYS A 193 12.30 2.28 13.70
N ALA A 194 12.53 1.69 12.53
CA ALA A 194 12.93 0.29 12.45
C ALA A 194 14.44 0.19 12.72
N VAL A 195 14.84 -0.59 13.73
CA VAL A 195 16.25 -0.84 14.02
C VAL A 195 16.78 -1.83 12.98
N GLY A 196 17.73 -1.40 12.13
CA GLY A 196 18.42 -2.33 11.23
C GLY A 196 19.40 -3.21 12.01
N SER A 197 19.31 -4.53 11.88
CA SER A 197 20.26 -5.44 12.53
C SER A 197 21.71 -5.16 12.06
N ARG A 198 22.52 -4.47 12.87
CA ARG A 198 23.96 -4.72 12.88
C ARG A 198 24.22 -5.81 13.91
N ARG A 199 24.13 -7.08 13.50
CA ARG A 199 24.82 -8.16 14.21
C ARG A 199 26.09 -8.51 13.44
N GLY A 200 27.22 -8.03 13.96
CA GLY A 200 28.55 -8.49 13.58
C GLY A 200 29.49 -7.40 13.11
N ASP A 201 30.08 -6.64 14.04
CA ASP A 201 31.54 -6.49 14.06
C ASP A 201 31.97 -6.08 15.47
N ASP A 202 32.24 -7.09 16.30
CA ASP A 202 32.95 -6.96 17.55
C ASP A 202 34.09 -7.98 17.48
N ARG A 203 35.19 -7.57 16.84
CA ARG A 203 36.53 -8.17 16.93
C ARG A 203 37.60 -7.12 16.69
#